data_AF-I9C6L0-F1
#
_entry.id   AF-I9C6L0-F1
#
_cell.length_a   1.000
_cell.length_b   1.000
_cell.length_c   1.000
_cell.angle_alpha   90.00
_cell.angle_beta   90.00
_cell.angle_gamma   90.00
#
_symmetry.space_group_name_H-M   'P 1'
#
loop_
_entity.id
_entity.type
_entity.pdbx_description
1 polymer ?
#
loop_
_entity_poly.entity_id
_entity_poly.type
_entity_poly.pdbx_seq_one_letter_code
_entity_poly.pdbx_strand_id
1 'polypeptide(L)'
;MCWNRPSTATLSDMLRHPGYAGAYVFGRRRYDGRLRLPGKPHSGRRFVRDPQKWMVLHQNALPAYIDWQSYERNQELMAANRSRYPGVPRGGAALLGGLISCGICGRKMVTGYNDDGREARYSCSYEATTYGGARCQSISARPVDACVSAQILVALSPSAIDVSLQVAVDIELERKQLHESWNQRLERADYETKLARRRYEAVDPDNRLVARTLERDWDAALATQQALADDHDRALSRQPERLTEQEREAIRQLAEDVPSLWNAESTTSHDRQTIARMMLDRVVVQVFEKLNVPR
;
A
#
# COMPACT_ATOMS: atom_id res chain seq x y z
N MET A 1 16.30 -9.69 -33.94
CA MET A 1 15.34 -9.68 -32.81
C MET A 1 14.11 -10.46 -33.22
N CYS A 2 13.80 -11.57 -32.55
CA CYS A 2 12.55 -12.30 -32.75
C CYS A 2 11.49 -11.74 -31.77
N TRP A 3 10.38 -11.25 -32.30
CA TRP A 3 9.25 -10.81 -31.49
C TRP A 3 8.49 -12.04 -30.99
N ASN A 4 8.52 -12.27 -29.68
CA ASN A 4 7.76 -13.33 -29.04
C ASN A 4 6.44 -12.79 -28.52
N ARG A 5 5.39 -13.63 -28.55
CA ARG A 5 4.09 -13.29 -27.99
C ARG A 5 4.23 -13.04 -26.47
N PRO A 6 3.72 -11.92 -25.93
CA PRO A 6 3.84 -11.62 -24.51
C PRO A 6 3.07 -12.65 -23.68
N SER A 7 3.69 -13.15 -22.61
CA SER A 7 3.05 -13.98 -21.59
C SER A 7 2.83 -13.17 -20.31
N THR A 8 1.92 -13.61 -19.44
CA THR A 8 1.68 -12.97 -18.13
C THR A 8 2.95 -12.90 -17.27
N ALA A 9 3.80 -13.93 -17.34
CA ALA A 9 5.10 -13.94 -16.66
C ALA A 9 6.03 -12.86 -17.23
N THR A 10 6.13 -12.75 -18.55
CA THR A 10 6.96 -11.74 -19.23
C THR A 10 6.49 -10.32 -18.90
N LEU A 11 5.18 -10.07 -18.94
CA LEU A 11 4.60 -8.78 -18.57
C LEU A 11 4.85 -8.45 -17.09
N SER A 12 4.70 -9.42 -16.19
CA SER A 12 5.00 -9.21 -14.77
C SER A 12 6.47 -8.91 -14.52
N ASP A 13 7.39 -9.50 -15.28
CA ASP A 13 8.82 -9.24 -15.14
C ASP A 13 9.19 -7.85 -15.68
N MET A 14 8.60 -7.45 -16.82
CA MET A 14 8.75 -6.11 -17.38
C MET A 14 8.31 -5.03 -16.39
N LEU A 15 7.10 -5.14 -15.85
CA LEU A 15 6.57 -4.17 -14.88
C LEU A 15 7.40 -4.09 -13.59
N ARG A 16 8.15 -5.14 -13.24
CA ARG A 16 9.03 -5.16 -12.04
C ARG A 16 10.43 -4.64 -12.30
N HIS A 17 10.82 -4.45 -13.56
CA HIS A 17 12.17 -4.08 -13.93
C HIS A 17 12.36 -2.55 -13.93
N PRO A 18 13.30 -2.00 -13.16
CA PRO A 18 13.45 -0.56 -12.97
C PRO A 18 14.18 0.11 -14.13
N GLY A 19 14.80 -0.69 -15.02
CA GLY A 19 15.40 -0.18 -16.24
C GLY A 19 14.38 0.51 -17.14
N TYR A 20 13.09 0.10 -17.07
CA TYR A 20 12.02 0.83 -17.76
C TYR A 20 11.79 2.22 -17.17
N ALA A 21 12.21 2.45 -15.92
CA ALA A 21 12.22 3.74 -15.24
C ALA A 21 13.57 4.46 -15.33
N GLY A 22 14.45 4.04 -16.24
CA GLY A 22 15.77 4.66 -16.46
C GLY A 22 16.81 4.35 -15.40
N ALA A 23 16.54 3.45 -14.44
CA ALA A 23 17.49 3.16 -13.37
C ALA A 23 18.43 2.00 -13.68
N TYR A 24 19.71 2.21 -13.41
CA TYR A 24 20.71 1.16 -13.34
C TYR A 24 20.74 0.57 -11.93
N VAL A 25 20.69 -0.75 -11.83
CA VAL A 25 20.57 -1.46 -10.56
C VAL A 25 21.51 -2.66 -10.47
N PHE A 26 22.15 -2.81 -9.32
CA PHE A 26 22.96 -3.99 -9.00
C PHE A 26 22.61 -4.55 -7.60
N GLY A 27 22.71 -5.86 -7.45
CA GLY A 27 22.38 -6.54 -6.17
C GLY A 27 20.90 -6.90 -5.97
N ARG A 28 20.07 -6.82 -7.03
CA ARG A 28 18.65 -7.27 -7.00
C ARG A 28 18.48 -8.77 -6.78
N ARG A 29 19.47 -9.55 -7.18
CA ARG A 29 19.51 -11.00 -6.99
C ARG A 29 20.63 -11.31 -6.02
N ARG A 30 20.30 -11.93 -4.90
CA ARG A 30 21.28 -12.48 -3.96
C ARG A 30 21.21 -13.99 -3.98
N TYR A 31 22.37 -14.63 -3.90
CA TYR A 31 22.45 -16.06 -3.70
C TYR A 31 22.84 -16.33 -2.25
N ASP A 32 22.01 -17.10 -1.56
CA ASP A 32 22.29 -17.58 -0.21
C ASP A 32 22.47 -19.11 -0.26
N GLY A 33 23.72 -19.55 -0.10
CA GLY A 33 24.09 -20.96 -0.13
C GLY A 33 23.48 -21.77 1.02
N ARG A 34 23.11 -21.13 2.14
CA ARG A 34 22.50 -21.80 3.29
C ARG A 34 21.06 -22.25 3.03
N LEU A 35 20.40 -21.61 2.07
CA LEU A 35 19.02 -21.91 1.68
C LEU A 35 18.95 -22.85 0.47
N ARG A 36 20.09 -23.40 0.03
CA ARG A 36 20.15 -24.34 -1.09
C ARG A 36 19.53 -25.67 -0.68
N LEU A 37 18.46 -26.05 -1.38
CA LEU A 37 17.87 -27.38 -1.31
C LEU A 37 18.74 -28.41 -2.06
N PRO A 38 18.92 -29.63 -1.50
CA PRO A 38 19.56 -30.74 -2.20
C PRO A 38 18.91 -31.01 -3.56
N GLY A 39 19.72 -31.23 -4.60
CA GLY A 39 19.23 -31.47 -5.97
C GLY A 39 18.70 -30.24 -6.73
N LYS A 40 18.60 -29.06 -6.11
CA LYS A 40 18.11 -27.83 -6.78
C LYS A 40 19.18 -26.71 -6.73
N PRO A 41 20.11 -26.63 -7.69
CA PRO A 41 21.25 -25.70 -7.66
C PRO A 41 20.88 -24.21 -7.67
N HIS A 42 19.62 -23.86 -7.92
CA HIS A 42 19.14 -22.49 -8.00
C HIS A 42 18.18 -22.08 -6.87
N SER A 43 17.90 -22.99 -5.95
CA SER A 43 16.97 -22.77 -4.83
C SER A 43 17.44 -21.70 -3.81
N GLY A 44 18.74 -21.39 -3.78
CA GLY A 44 19.31 -20.33 -2.94
C GLY A 44 19.15 -18.90 -3.50
N ARG A 45 18.56 -18.71 -4.69
CA ARG A 45 18.39 -17.37 -5.28
C ARG A 45 17.21 -16.63 -4.64
N ARG A 46 17.47 -15.46 -4.07
CA ARG A 46 16.45 -14.50 -3.62
C ARG A 46 16.46 -13.25 -4.46
N PHE A 47 15.26 -12.72 -4.70
CA PHE A 47 15.06 -11.39 -5.25
C PHE A 47 14.85 -10.39 -4.11
N VAL A 48 15.75 -9.42 -4.02
CA VAL A 48 15.62 -8.28 -3.12
C VAL A 48 14.69 -7.28 -3.80
N ARG A 49 13.46 -7.20 -3.30
CA ARG A 49 12.42 -6.32 -3.90
C ARG A 49 12.50 -4.88 -3.42
N ASP A 50 13.12 -4.66 -2.27
CA ASP A 50 13.28 -3.37 -1.61
C ASP A 50 14.44 -2.59 -2.25
N PRO A 51 14.19 -1.41 -2.85
CA PRO A 51 15.23 -0.55 -3.45
C PRO A 51 16.36 -0.20 -2.49
N GLN A 52 16.06 0.02 -1.20
CA GLN A 52 17.04 0.43 -0.20
C GLN A 52 18.06 -0.67 0.12
N LYS A 53 17.77 -1.92 -0.24
CA LYS A 53 18.63 -3.08 0.00
C LYS A 53 19.45 -3.49 -1.22
N TRP A 54 19.30 -2.77 -2.34
CA TRP A 54 20.15 -2.95 -3.51
C TRP A 54 21.54 -2.38 -3.22
N MET A 55 22.55 -3.00 -3.82
CA MET A 55 23.94 -2.57 -3.63
C MET A 55 24.24 -1.30 -4.43
N VAL A 56 23.59 -1.14 -5.58
CA VAL A 56 23.69 0.05 -6.43
C VAL A 56 22.31 0.37 -6.97
N LEU A 57 21.94 1.65 -6.87
CA LEU A 57 20.77 2.24 -7.50
C LEU A 57 21.18 3.62 -8.04
N HIS A 58 21.31 3.73 -9.36
CA HIS A 58 21.49 5.00 -10.03
C HIS A 58 20.26 5.29 -10.88
N GLN A 59 19.48 6.28 -10.48
CA GLN A 59 18.33 6.76 -11.25
C GLN A 59 18.83 7.59 -12.44
N ASN A 60 18.05 7.64 -13.53
CA ASN A 60 18.36 8.39 -14.75
C ASN A 60 19.67 8.00 -15.46
N ALA A 61 20.10 6.75 -15.33
CA ALA A 61 21.29 6.20 -15.98
C ALA A 61 21.01 5.66 -17.40
N LEU A 62 19.74 5.39 -17.72
CA LEU A 62 19.28 4.77 -18.97
C LEU A 62 18.09 5.57 -19.53
N PRO A 63 17.85 5.53 -20.86
CA PRO A 63 16.60 6.02 -21.44
C PRO A 63 15.39 5.34 -20.78
N ALA A 64 14.50 6.14 -20.22
CA ALA A 64 13.34 5.68 -19.48
C ALA A 64 12.09 5.64 -20.39
N TYR A 65 11.26 4.62 -20.22
CA TYR A 65 9.93 4.53 -20.83
C TYR A 65 8.84 5.11 -19.92
N ILE A 66 9.06 5.07 -18.60
CA ILE A 66 8.23 5.66 -17.55
C ILE A 66 9.13 6.42 -16.58
N ASP A 67 8.62 7.39 -15.84
CA ASP A 67 9.39 8.04 -14.78
C ASP A 67 9.50 7.14 -13.52
N TRP A 68 10.39 7.50 -12.60
CA TRP A 68 10.64 6.74 -11.37
C TRP A 68 9.40 6.68 -10.45
N GLN A 69 8.65 7.76 -10.35
CA GLN A 69 7.47 7.85 -9.50
C GLN A 69 6.34 6.93 -10.02
N SER A 70 6.15 6.88 -11.34
CA SER A 70 5.24 5.95 -12.02
C SER A 70 5.64 4.49 -11.78
N TYR A 71 6.94 4.18 -11.78
CA TYR A 71 7.43 2.85 -11.43
C TYR A 71 7.13 2.48 -9.97
N GLU A 72 7.41 3.36 -9.02
CA GLU A 72 7.12 3.13 -7.60
C GLU A 72 5.62 2.88 -7.37
N ARG A 73 4.76 3.73 -7.94
CA ARG A 73 3.30 3.55 -7.90
C ARG A 73 2.86 2.20 -8.49
N ASN A 74 3.41 1.79 -9.63
CA ASN A 74 3.11 0.49 -10.23
C ASN A 74 3.54 -0.69 -9.34
N GLN A 75 4.67 -0.55 -8.64
CA GLN A 75 5.16 -1.57 -7.71
C GLN A 75 4.28 -1.69 -6.47
N GLU A 76 3.77 -0.56 -5.96
CA GLU A 76 2.78 -0.51 -4.88
C GLU A 76 1.46 -1.17 -5.32
N LEU A 77 0.92 -0.83 -6.49
CA LEU A 77 -0.27 -1.46 -7.06
C LEU A 77 -0.08 -2.97 -7.23
N MET A 78 1.07 -3.41 -7.73
CA MET A 78 1.37 -4.84 -7.86
C MET A 78 1.57 -5.54 -6.51
N ALA A 79 2.05 -4.85 -5.48
CA ALA A 79 2.10 -5.38 -4.12
C ALA A 79 0.68 -5.52 -3.54
N ALA A 80 -0.14 -4.48 -3.71
CA ALA A 80 -1.54 -4.41 -3.35
C ALA A 80 -2.44 -5.36 -4.16
N ASN A 81 -1.95 -5.95 -5.26
CA ASN A 81 -2.67 -6.96 -6.03
C ASN A 81 -2.26 -8.41 -5.68
N ARG A 82 -1.30 -8.62 -4.78
CA ARG A 82 -0.94 -9.98 -4.33
C ARG A 82 -2.06 -10.58 -3.48
N SER A 83 -2.13 -11.91 -3.40
CA SER A 83 -3.18 -12.69 -2.72
C SER A 83 -3.52 -12.28 -1.28
N ARG A 84 -2.68 -11.49 -0.59
CA ARG A 84 -2.99 -10.87 0.70
C ARG A 84 -4.05 -9.76 0.62
N TYR A 85 -4.23 -9.14 -0.54
CA TYR A 85 -5.12 -7.99 -0.74
C TYR A 85 -6.36 -8.36 -1.58
N PRO A 86 -7.41 -7.52 -1.61
CA PRO A 86 -8.72 -7.82 -2.19
C PRO A 86 -8.71 -8.17 -3.69
N GLY A 87 -7.67 -7.74 -4.42
CA GLY A 87 -7.59 -7.80 -5.88
C GLY A 87 -8.55 -6.82 -6.57
N VAL A 88 -8.50 -6.75 -7.91
CA VAL A 88 -9.32 -5.83 -8.71
C VAL A 88 -10.79 -6.28 -8.74
N PRO A 89 -11.77 -5.35 -8.72
CA PRO A 89 -13.17 -5.63 -9.06
C PRO A 89 -13.28 -6.42 -10.38
N ARG A 90 -14.13 -7.44 -10.39
CA ARG A 90 -14.33 -8.30 -11.58
C ARG A 90 -15.70 -8.12 -12.21
N GLY A 91 -16.52 -7.22 -11.68
CA GLY A 91 -17.84 -6.85 -12.24
C GLY A 91 -18.95 -7.88 -12.07
N GLY A 92 -18.68 -9.07 -11.51
CA GLY A 92 -19.72 -10.06 -11.24
C GLY A 92 -20.67 -9.65 -10.10
N ALA A 93 -21.81 -10.33 -9.97
CA ALA A 93 -22.86 -9.95 -9.01
C ALA A 93 -22.46 -10.06 -7.52
N ALA A 94 -21.37 -10.76 -7.20
CA ALA A 94 -20.91 -10.91 -5.83
C ALA A 94 -20.12 -9.67 -5.35
N LEU A 95 -20.56 -9.02 -4.28
CA LEU A 95 -19.93 -7.81 -3.76
C LEU A 95 -18.52 -8.08 -3.19
N LEU A 96 -18.37 -9.19 -2.48
CA LEU A 96 -17.23 -9.49 -1.60
C LEU A 96 -16.21 -10.43 -2.24
N GLY A 97 -16.26 -10.62 -3.55
CA GLY A 97 -15.30 -11.45 -4.27
C GLY A 97 -13.86 -10.99 -4.02
N GLY A 98 -13.03 -11.84 -3.41
CA GLY A 98 -11.64 -11.51 -3.05
C GLY A 98 -11.44 -10.83 -1.68
N LEU A 99 -12.53 -10.35 -1.06
CA LEU A 99 -12.58 -9.79 0.31
C LEU A 99 -12.99 -10.82 1.37
N ILE A 100 -13.83 -11.78 0.98
CA ILE A 100 -14.40 -12.75 1.92
C ILE A 100 -13.40 -13.84 2.34
N SER A 101 -13.40 -14.15 3.64
CA SER A 101 -12.58 -15.17 4.28
C SER A 101 -13.42 -16.10 5.17
N CYS A 102 -13.00 -17.35 5.24
CA CYS A 102 -13.63 -18.40 6.03
C CYS A 102 -13.33 -18.19 7.51
N GLY A 103 -14.36 -18.11 8.35
CA GLY A 103 -14.23 -18.03 9.82
C GLY A 103 -13.74 -19.32 10.47
N ILE A 104 -13.86 -20.47 9.79
CA ILE A 104 -13.42 -21.77 10.32
C ILE A 104 -11.90 -21.95 10.15
N CYS A 105 -11.38 -21.74 8.94
CA CYS A 105 -9.97 -22.00 8.61
C CYS A 105 -9.14 -20.73 8.33
N GLY A 106 -9.76 -19.55 8.37
CA GLY A 106 -9.11 -18.25 8.13
C GLY A 106 -8.73 -17.95 6.67
N ARG A 107 -8.98 -18.89 5.75
CA ARG A 107 -8.56 -18.77 4.32
C ARG A 107 -9.58 -18.03 3.49
N LYS A 108 -9.12 -17.36 2.43
CA LYS A 108 -10.00 -16.67 1.46
C LYS A 108 -10.98 -17.65 0.82
N MET A 109 -12.22 -17.21 0.68
CA MET A 109 -13.27 -18.01 0.03
C MET A 109 -13.30 -17.70 -1.47
N VAL A 110 -13.64 -18.71 -2.26
CA VAL A 110 -13.81 -18.58 -3.71
C VAL A 110 -15.26 -18.21 -4.00
N THR A 111 -15.44 -17.20 -4.85
CA THR A 111 -16.74 -16.86 -5.42
C THR A 111 -17.00 -17.76 -6.63
N GLY A 112 -18.08 -18.52 -6.58
CA GLY A 112 -18.65 -19.25 -7.72
C GLY A 112 -19.95 -18.59 -8.15
N TYR A 113 -20.30 -18.76 -9.42
CA TYR A 113 -21.59 -18.34 -9.96
C TYR A 113 -22.32 -19.58 -10.49
N ASN A 114 -23.57 -19.72 -10.09
CA ASN A 114 -24.51 -20.72 -10.58
C ASN A 114 -25.59 -20.02 -11.44
N ASP A 115 -26.44 -20.81 -12.10
CA ASP A 115 -27.59 -20.35 -12.88
C ASP A 115 -27.25 -19.22 -13.87
N ASP A 116 -26.31 -19.50 -14.79
CA ASP A 116 -25.83 -18.57 -15.82
C ASP A 116 -25.35 -17.20 -15.28
N GLY A 117 -24.86 -17.16 -14.03
CA GLY A 117 -24.36 -15.93 -13.41
C GLY A 117 -25.35 -15.26 -12.45
N ARG A 118 -26.57 -15.77 -12.32
CA ARG A 118 -27.64 -15.14 -11.51
C ARG A 118 -27.51 -15.39 -10.01
N GLU A 119 -26.94 -16.53 -9.61
CA GLU A 119 -26.72 -16.83 -8.19
C GLU A 119 -25.22 -16.91 -7.87
N ALA A 120 -24.73 -15.98 -7.05
CA ALA A 120 -23.37 -16.03 -6.55
C ALA A 120 -23.29 -16.79 -5.22
N ARG A 121 -22.19 -17.55 -5.03
CA ARG A 121 -21.93 -18.31 -3.81
C ARG A 121 -20.50 -18.14 -3.34
N TYR A 122 -20.30 -18.00 -2.04
CA TYR A 122 -18.98 -18.02 -1.42
C TYR A 122 -18.71 -19.41 -0.86
N SER A 123 -17.61 -20.03 -1.29
CA SER A 123 -17.24 -21.38 -0.88
C SER A 123 -15.80 -21.45 -0.40
N CYS A 124 -15.59 -22.08 0.75
CA CYS A 124 -14.26 -22.41 1.25
C CYS A 124 -13.87 -23.81 0.77
N SER A 125 -13.13 -23.87 -0.33
CA SER A 125 -12.72 -25.13 -0.97
C SER A 125 -11.23 -25.42 -0.85
N TYR A 126 -10.46 -24.61 -0.10
CA TYR A 126 -9.01 -24.73 -0.04
C TYR A 126 -8.52 -26.14 0.32
N GLU A 127 -9.13 -26.75 1.34
CA GLU A 127 -8.76 -28.10 1.79
C GLU A 127 -9.08 -29.15 0.71
N ALA A 128 -10.24 -29.01 0.06
CA ALA A 128 -10.66 -29.87 -1.04
C ALA A 128 -9.75 -29.76 -2.27
N THR A 129 -9.31 -28.55 -2.64
CA THR A 129 -8.50 -28.33 -3.84
C THR A 129 -7.01 -28.60 -3.61
N THR A 130 -6.50 -28.38 -2.41
CA THR A 130 -5.06 -28.53 -2.10
C THR A 130 -4.73 -29.92 -1.59
N TYR A 131 -5.60 -30.52 -0.79
CA TYR A 131 -5.34 -31.77 -0.06
C TYR A 131 -6.39 -32.86 -0.32
N GLY A 132 -7.37 -32.62 -1.19
CA GLY A 132 -8.43 -33.60 -1.50
C GLY A 132 -9.43 -33.84 -0.37
N GLY A 133 -9.48 -32.96 0.63
CA GLY A 133 -10.39 -33.05 1.77
C GLY A 133 -11.83 -32.56 1.49
N ALA A 134 -12.62 -32.41 2.56
CA ALA A 134 -13.97 -31.85 2.47
C ALA A 134 -13.95 -30.32 2.28
N ARG A 135 -15.05 -29.75 1.75
CA ARG A 135 -15.25 -28.29 1.72
C ARG A 135 -15.58 -27.81 3.14
N CYS A 136 -14.92 -26.76 3.61
CA CYS A 136 -15.12 -26.29 5.00
C CYS A 136 -16.52 -25.72 5.21
N GLN A 137 -16.98 -24.84 4.30
CA GLN A 137 -18.31 -24.24 4.35
C GLN A 137 -18.65 -23.56 3.03
N SER A 138 -19.94 -23.31 2.81
CA SER A 138 -20.48 -22.65 1.63
C SER A 138 -21.74 -21.85 2.00
N ILE A 139 -21.86 -20.63 1.48
CA ILE A 139 -22.98 -19.73 1.77
C ILE A 139 -23.39 -18.96 0.51
N SER A 140 -24.69 -18.71 0.32
CA SER A 140 -25.18 -17.85 -0.77
C SER A 140 -24.67 -16.43 -0.57
N ALA A 141 -24.20 -15.78 -1.63
CA ALA A 141 -23.61 -14.45 -1.55
C ALA A 141 -24.65 -13.38 -1.25
N ARG A 142 -25.86 -13.48 -1.83
CA ARG A 142 -26.91 -12.45 -1.73
C ARG A 142 -27.23 -11.99 -0.29
N PRO A 143 -27.52 -12.88 0.69
CA PRO A 143 -27.81 -12.42 2.06
C PRO A 143 -26.59 -11.81 2.76
N VAL A 144 -25.40 -12.31 2.48
CA VAL A 144 -24.15 -11.76 3.04
C VAL A 144 -23.87 -10.38 2.46
N ASP A 145 -23.98 -10.24 1.14
CA ASP A 145 -23.76 -9.00 0.41
C ASP A 145 -24.78 -7.94 0.83
N ALA A 146 -26.05 -8.30 1.03
CA ALA A 146 -27.07 -7.38 1.53
C ALA A 146 -26.75 -6.88 2.95
N CYS A 147 -26.34 -7.78 3.85
CA CYS A 147 -25.94 -7.42 5.21
C CYS A 147 -24.73 -6.47 5.21
N VAL A 148 -23.70 -6.80 4.43
CA VAL A 148 -22.50 -5.96 4.34
C VAL A 148 -22.78 -4.63 3.64
N SER A 149 -23.63 -4.61 2.61
CA SER A 149 -24.06 -3.37 1.94
C SER A 149 -24.77 -2.44 2.92
N ALA A 150 -25.64 -2.97 3.79
CA ALA A 150 -26.29 -2.16 4.82
C ALA A 150 -25.28 -1.53 5.77
N GLN A 151 -24.25 -2.28 6.20
CA GLN A 151 -23.19 -1.73 7.06
C GLN A 151 -22.33 -0.68 6.34
N ILE A 152 -22.02 -0.89 5.05
CA ILE A 152 -21.34 0.09 4.21
C ILE A 152 -22.14 1.40 4.19
N LEU A 153 -23.45 1.34 3.93
CA LEU A 153 -24.30 2.53 3.85
C LEU A 153 -24.42 3.25 5.20
N VAL A 154 -24.47 2.51 6.32
CA VAL A 154 -24.43 3.12 7.66
C VAL A 154 -23.10 3.83 7.90
N ALA A 155 -21.97 3.24 7.50
CA ALA A 155 -20.66 3.85 7.63
C ALA A 155 -20.44 5.05 6.70
N LEU A 156 -21.18 5.13 5.58
CA LEU A 156 -21.22 6.28 4.68
C LEU A 156 -22.32 7.29 5.04
N SER A 157 -23.02 7.11 6.16
CA SER A 157 -24.01 8.08 6.59
C SER A 157 -23.36 9.45 6.88
N PRO A 158 -24.07 10.57 6.65
CA PRO A 158 -23.55 11.91 6.92
C PRO A 158 -22.99 12.05 8.34
N SER A 159 -23.68 11.50 9.34
CA SER A 159 -23.24 11.50 10.73
C SER A 159 -21.92 10.74 10.97
N ALA A 160 -21.68 9.63 10.25
CA ALA A 160 -20.43 8.89 10.35
C ALA A 160 -19.27 9.62 9.63
N ILE A 161 -19.60 10.32 8.54
CA ILE A 161 -18.66 11.14 7.79
C ILE A 161 -18.26 12.39 8.57
N ASP A 162 -19.17 13.04 9.29
CA ASP A 162 -18.84 14.19 10.14
C ASP A 162 -17.83 13.83 11.23
N VAL A 163 -17.98 12.66 11.88
CA VAL A 163 -16.98 12.16 12.83
C VAL A 163 -15.62 11.95 12.16
N SER A 164 -15.63 11.39 10.95
CA SER A 164 -14.39 11.18 10.18
C SER A 164 -13.73 12.50 9.73
N LEU A 165 -14.55 13.51 9.41
CA LEU A 165 -14.08 14.86 9.08
C LEU A 165 -13.50 15.58 10.30
N GLN A 166 -14.06 15.38 11.50
CA GLN A 166 -13.46 15.90 12.74
C GLN A 166 -12.09 15.28 13.01
N VAL A 167 -11.93 13.97 12.80
CA VAL A 167 -10.61 13.32 12.88
C VAL A 167 -9.63 13.95 11.87
N ALA A 168 -10.08 14.33 10.67
CA ALA A 168 -9.23 15.03 9.72
C ALA A 168 -8.78 16.41 10.23
N VAL A 169 -9.62 17.13 10.98
CA VAL A 169 -9.27 18.40 11.64
C VAL A 169 -8.24 18.18 12.75
N ASP A 170 -8.41 17.15 13.59
CA ASP A 170 -7.45 16.81 14.65
C ASP A 170 -6.08 16.46 14.06
N ILE A 171 -6.06 15.70 12.96
CA ILE A 171 -4.84 15.40 12.19
C ILE A 171 -4.17 16.69 11.69
N GLU A 172 -4.92 17.71 11.27
CA GLU A 172 -4.35 19.00 10.87
C GLU A 172 -3.68 19.74 12.03
N LEU A 173 -4.21 19.61 13.25
CA LEU A 173 -3.59 20.18 14.45
C LEU A 173 -2.28 19.46 14.78
N GLU A 174 -2.28 18.13 14.78
CA GLU A 174 -1.07 17.32 14.96
C GLU A 174 -0.01 17.63 13.89
N ARG A 175 -0.43 17.83 12.64
CA ARG A 175 0.48 18.25 11.54
C ARG A 175 1.16 19.58 11.84
N LYS A 176 0.46 20.56 12.39
CA LYS A 176 1.07 21.85 12.76
C LYS A 176 2.16 21.66 13.81
N GLN A 177 1.89 20.88 14.86
CA GLN A 177 2.88 20.57 15.90
C GLN A 177 4.09 19.81 15.33
N LEU A 178 3.86 18.85 14.44
CA LEU A 178 4.93 18.13 13.77
C LEU A 178 5.79 19.09 12.92
N HIS A 179 5.16 20.01 12.19
CA HIS A 179 5.86 20.99 11.35
C HIS A 179 6.70 21.96 12.19
N GLU A 180 6.20 22.42 13.33
CA GLU A 180 6.96 23.21 14.30
C GLU A 180 8.18 22.43 14.82
N SER A 181 8.01 21.13 15.13
CA SER A 181 9.12 20.28 15.57
C SER A 181 10.19 20.09 14.48
N TRP A 182 9.78 20.02 13.20
CA TRP A 182 10.70 19.96 12.07
C TRP A 182 11.48 21.26 11.91
N ASN A 183 10.79 22.40 11.97
CA ASN A 183 11.42 23.72 11.87
C ASN A 183 12.49 23.90 12.95
N GLN A 184 12.19 23.56 14.20
CA GLN A 184 13.16 23.64 15.30
C GLN A 184 14.39 22.75 15.08
N ARG A 185 14.22 21.54 14.51
CA ARG A 185 15.34 20.64 14.20
C ARG A 185 16.22 21.19 13.08
N LEU A 186 15.61 21.73 12.03
CA LEU A 186 16.33 22.34 10.91
C LEU A 186 17.09 23.60 11.36
N GLU A 187 16.47 24.45 12.18
CA GLU A 187 17.11 25.63 12.77
C GLU A 187 18.32 25.25 13.64
N ARG A 188 18.19 24.22 14.48
CA ARG A 188 19.31 23.72 15.30
C ARG A 188 20.45 23.21 14.43
N ALA A 189 20.15 22.41 13.40
CA ALA A 189 21.16 21.87 12.50
C ALA A 189 21.88 22.99 11.72
N ASP A 190 21.14 23.99 11.23
CA ASP A 190 21.73 25.16 10.56
C ASP A 190 22.63 25.96 11.50
N TYR A 191 22.20 26.17 12.74
CA TYR A 191 23.02 26.83 13.76
C TYR A 191 24.31 26.04 14.07
N GLU A 192 24.21 24.73 14.25
CA GLU A 192 25.36 23.85 14.54
C GLU A 192 26.37 23.84 13.38
N THR A 193 25.90 23.74 12.13
CA THR A 193 26.75 23.86 10.93
C THR A 193 27.46 25.21 10.88
N LYS A 194 26.75 26.32 11.11
CA LYS A 194 27.34 27.67 11.12
C LYS A 194 28.35 27.83 12.25
N LEU A 195 28.10 27.26 13.42
CA LEU A 195 29.03 27.31 14.56
C LEU A 195 30.29 26.49 14.28
N ALA A 196 30.15 25.27 13.76
CA ALA A 196 31.27 24.41 13.39
C ALA A 196 32.17 25.08 12.33
N ARG A 197 31.54 25.71 11.32
CA ARG A 197 32.25 26.49 10.31
C ARG A 197 33.05 27.64 10.92
N ARG A 198 32.45 28.46 11.78
CA ARG A 198 33.15 29.59 12.44
C ARG A 198 34.34 29.12 13.28
N ARG A 199 34.20 27.97 13.96
CA ARG A 199 35.30 27.37 14.75
C ARG A 199 36.45 26.94 13.85
N TYR A 200 36.15 26.30 12.72
CA TYR A 200 37.14 25.91 11.73
C TYR A 200 37.85 27.14 11.12
N GLU A 201 37.10 28.15 10.69
CA GLU A 201 37.65 29.39 10.10
C GLU A 201 38.51 30.21 11.08
N ALA A 202 38.29 30.07 12.39
CA ALA A 202 39.03 30.79 13.43
C ALA A 202 40.32 30.07 13.90
N VAL A 203 40.58 28.83 13.46
CA VAL A 203 41.76 28.07 13.90
C VAL A 203 43.01 28.54 13.18
N ASP A 204 44.13 28.60 13.91
CA ASP A 204 45.45 28.84 13.29
C ASP A 204 45.84 27.62 12.41
N PRO A 205 46.19 27.81 11.12
CA PRO A 205 46.60 26.75 10.21
C PRO A 205 47.77 25.88 10.72
N ASP A 206 48.65 26.43 11.56
CA ASP A 206 49.79 25.70 12.12
C ASP A 206 49.34 24.62 13.12
N ASN A 207 48.13 24.75 13.69
CA ASN A 207 47.51 23.75 14.56
C ASN A 207 46.83 22.63 13.76
N ARG A 208 47.62 21.95 12.93
CA ARG A 208 47.21 20.97 11.90
C ARG A 208 46.34 19.80 12.39
N LEU A 209 46.44 19.42 13.66
CA LEU A 209 45.62 18.36 14.27
C LEU A 209 44.24 18.88 14.68
N VAL A 210 44.17 20.11 15.19
CA VAL A 210 42.92 20.77 15.60
C VAL A 210 42.12 21.16 14.37
N ALA A 211 42.77 21.72 13.35
CA ALA A 211 42.15 22.05 12.07
C ALA A 211 41.46 20.82 11.43
N ARG A 212 42.15 19.67 11.37
CA ARG A 212 41.57 18.41 10.85
C ARG A 212 40.39 17.89 11.67
N THR A 213 40.39 18.11 12.98
CA THR A 213 39.27 17.69 13.84
C THR A 213 38.05 18.58 13.59
N LEU A 214 38.27 19.90 13.55
CA LEU A 214 37.22 20.89 13.27
C LEU A 214 36.63 20.77 11.85
N GLU A 215 37.47 20.45 10.86
CA GLU A 215 37.02 20.12 9.50
C GLU A 215 36.09 18.90 9.51
N ARG A 216 36.49 17.81 10.17
CA ARG A 216 35.65 16.61 10.30
C ARG A 216 34.34 16.90 11.04
N ASP A 217 34.39 17.71 12.08
CA ASP A 217 33.20 18.09 12.85
C ASP A 217 32.24 18.97 12.00
N TRP A 218 32.79 19.84 11.15
CA TRP A 218 32.01 20.63 10.19
C TRP A 218 31.39 19.76 9.10
N ASP A 219 32.15 18.82 8.51
CA ASP A 219 31.65 17.85 7.55
C ASP A 219 30.52 16.99 8.15
N ALA A 220 30.66 16.56 9.42
CA ALA A 220 29.64 15.81 10.12
C ALA A 220 28.36 16.64 10.37
N ALA A 221 28.50 17.92 10.71
CA ALA A 221 27.36 18.84 10.86
C ALA A 221 26.64 19.07 9.52
N LEU A 222 27.39 19.28 8.43
CA LEU A 222 26.85 19.39 7.07
C LEU A 222 26.09 18.13 6.65
N ALA A 223 26.67 16.96 6.88
CA ALA A 223 26.00 15.68 6.58
C ALA A 223 24.70 15.50 7.37
N THR A 224 24.70 15.92 8.64
CA THR A 224 23.50 15.86 9.51
C THR A 224 22.41 16.81 9.03
N GLN A 225 22.78 18.04 8.65
CA GLN A 225 21.84 19.03 8.10
C GLN A 225 21.22 18.53 6.79
N GLN A 226 22.03 17.97 5.89
CA GLN A 226 21.57 17.40 4.62
C GLN A 226 20.60 16.23 4.85
N ALA A 227 20.96 15.31 5.75
CA ALA A 227 20.10 14.16 6.08
C ALA A 227 18.74 14.59 6.66
N LEU A 228 18.74 15.59 7.55
CA LEU A 228 17.50 16.15 8.13
C LEU A 228 16.63 16.85 7.07
N ALA A 229 17.24 17.56 6.12
CA ALA A 229 16.51 18.17 5.01
C ALA A 229 15.86 17.12 4.11
N ASP A 230 16.61 16.07 3.73
CA ASP A 230 16.09 14.97 2.93
C ASP A 230 14.95 14.21 3.65
N ASP A 231 15.07 14.01 4.97
CA ASP A 231 14.01 13.42 5.80
C ASP A 231 12.76 14.30 5.85
N HIS A 232 12.93 15.61 5.96
CA HIS A 232 11.83 16.57 5.95
C HIS A 232 11.10 16.57 4.60
N ASP A 233 11.82 16.57 3.48
CA ASP A 233 11.22 16.51 2.14
C ASP A 233 10.48 15.18 1.88
N ARG A 234 11.03 14.07 2.38
CA ARG A 234 10.33 12.77 2.40
C ARG A 234 9.08 12.80 3.28
N ALA A 235 9.10 13.51 4.40
CA ALA A 235 7.95 13.64 5.27
C ALA A 235 6.85 14.49 4.61
N LEU A 236 7.23 15.62 3.99
CA LEU A 236 6.33 16.50 3.24
C LEU A 236 5.66 15.79 2.05
N SER A 237 6.44 15.08 1.23
CA SER A 237 5.91 14.34 0.07
C SER A 237 4.94 13.22 0.44
N ARG A 238 4.99 12.71 1.67
CA ARG A 238 4.05 11.69 2.19
C ARG A 238 2.84 12.29 2.89
N GLN A 239 2.78 13.61 3.09
CA GLN A 239 1.62 14.24 3.71
C GLN A 239 0.42 14.17 2.75
N PRO A 240 -0.75 13.69 3.23
CA PRO A 240 -1.97 13.77 2.45
C PRO A 240 -2.35 15.23 2.21
N GLU A 241 -2.93 15.52 1.04
CA GLU A 241 -3.50 16.83 0.73
C GLU A 241 -4.53 17.24 1.80
N ARG A 242 -4.61 18.55 2.04
CA ARG A 242 -5.58 19.12 2.99
C ARG A 242 -6.91 19.30 2.26
N LEU A 243 -7.98 18.85 2.90
CA LEU A 243 -9.33 19.10 2.40
C LEU A 243 -9.71 20.54 2.72
N THR A 244 -9.99 21.32 1.69
CA THR A 244 -10.60 22.64 1.80
C THR A 244 -12.01 22.53 2.38
N GLU A 245 -12.52 23.63 2.94
CA GLU A 245 -13.89 23.63 3.47
C GLU A 245 -14.94 23.34 2.38
N GLN A 246 -14.68 23.78 1.15
CA GLN A 246 -15.53 23.47 -0.01
C GLN A 246 -15.54 21.96 -0.33
N GLU A 247 -14.39 21.29 -0.27
CA GLU A 247 -14.31 19.85 -0.47
C GLU A 247 -14.97 19.07 0.67
N ARG A 248 -14.85 19.54 1.91
CA ARG A 248 -15.53 18.94 3.07
C ARG A 248 -17.05 19.01 2.90
N GLU A 249 -17.56 20.16 2.47
CA GLU A 249 -18.98 20.33 2.22
C GLU A 249 -19.48 19.50 1.04
N ALA A 250 -18.70 19.42 -0.05
CA ALA A 250 -19.01 18.53 -1.16
C ALA A 250 -19.07 17.06 -0.73
N ILE A 251 -18.17 16.62 0.16
CA ILE A 251 -18.19 15.26 0.74
C ILE A 251 -19.46 15.03 1.54
N ARG A 252 -19.92 16.00 2.35
CA ARG A 252 -21.18 15.89 3.10
C ARG A 252 -22.39 15.77 2.18
N GLN A 253 -22.46 16.59 1.14
CA GLN A 253 -23.56 16.51 0.17
C GLN A 253 -23.58 15.16 -0.54
N LEU A 254 -22.40 14.68 -0.98
CA LEU A 254 -22.29 13.35 -1.59
C LEU A 254 -22.72 12.24 -0.63
N ALA A 255 -22.41 12.35 0.66
CA ALA A 255 -22.81 11.39 1.69
C ALA A 255 -24.32 11.20 1.79
N GLU A 256 -25.09 12.29 1.66
CA GLU A 256 -26.56 12.25 1.68
C GLU A 256 -27.10 11.47 0.47
N ASP A 257 -26.46 11.60 -0.67
CA ASP A 257 -26.88 10.98 -1.93
C ASP A 257 -26.44 9.51 -2.06
N VAL A 258 -25.40 9.07 -1.34
CA VAL A 258 -24.82 7.71 -1.47
C VAL A 258 -25.87 6.58 -1.42
N PRO A 259 -26.82 6.54 -0.47
CA PRO A 259 -27.81 5.46 -0.43
C PRO A 259 -28.69 5.39 -1.68
N SER A 260 -29.01 6.55 -2.27
CA SER A 260 -29.80 6.62 -3.50
C SER A 260 -28.98 6.14 -4.71
N LEU A 261 -27.73 6.60 -4.81
CA LEU A 261 -26.79 6.20 -5.85
C LEU A 261 -26.49 4.71 -5.78
N TRP A 262 -26.25 4.16 -4.59
CA TRP A 262 -25.98 2.73 -4.40
C TRP A 262 -27.07 1.83 -4.99
N ASN A 263 -28.33 2.26 -4.91
CA ASN A 263 -29.49 1.53 -5.40
C ASN A 263 -29.91 1.91 -6.83
N ALA A 264 -29.27 2.91 -7.45
CA ALA A 264 -29.59 3.34 -8.81
C ALA A 264 -29.28 2.24 -9.84
N GLU A 265 -30.10 2.16 -10.89
CA GLU A 265 -29.90 1.22 -12.01
C GLU A 265 -28.62 1.53 -12.81
N SER A 266 -28.19 2.80 -12.81
CA SER A 266 -26.95 3.25 -13.44
C SER A 266 -25.69 2.76 -12.70
N THR A 267 -25.81 2.39 -11.42
CA THR A 267 -24.67 1.94 -10.61
C THR A 267 -24.41 0.46 -10.83
N THR A 268 -23.25 0.16 -11.39
CA THR A 268 -22.89 -1.20 -11.78
C THR A 268 -22.38 -2.01 -10.59
N SER A 269 -22.35 -3.34 -10.72
CA SER A 269 -21.71 -4.22 -9.74
C SER A 269 -20.22 -3.90 -9.56
N HIS A 270 -19.56 -3.40 -10.61
CA HIS A 270 -18.16 -2.97 -10.55
C HIS A 270 -18.00 -1.75 -9.63
N ASP A 271 -18.91 -0.78 -9.68
CA ASP A 271 -18.86 0.43 -8.85
C ASP A 271 -19.06 0.08 -7.37
N ARG A 272 -20.07 -0.74 -7.06
CA ARG A 272 -20.32 -1.23 -5.69
C ARG A 272 -19.12 -2.02 -5.14
N GLN A 273 -18.53 -2.87 -5.98
CA GLN A 273 -17.31 -3.62 -5.65
C GLN A 273 -16.10 -2.72 -5.40
N THR A 274 -16.01 -1.59 -6.09
CA THR A 274 -14.94 -0.60 -5.94
C THR A 274 -15.06 0.08 -4.58
N ILE A 275 -16.26 0.58 -4.25
CA ILE A 275 -16.54 1.20 -2.96
C ILE A 275 -16.29 0.21 -1.81
N ALA A 276 -16.82 -1.02 -1.92
CA ALA A 276 -16.63 -2.03 -0.88
C ALA A 276 -15.15 -2.34 -0.60
N ARG A 277 -14.27 -2.29 -1.62
CA ARG A 277 -12.82 -2.50 -1.44
C ARG A 277 -12.08 -1.30 -0.86
N MET A 278 -12.60 -0.09 -1.06
CA MET A 278 -12.05 1.10 -0.41
C MET A 278 -12.36 1.10 1.09
N MET A 279 -13.53 0.56 1.47
CA MET A 279 -13.99 0.57 2.85
C MET A 279 -13.64 -0.67 3.66
N LEU A 280 -13.51 -1.83 3.01
CA LEU A 280 -13.32 -3.11 3.69
C LEU A 280 -11.95 -3.70 3.39
N ASP A 281 -11.22 -4.06 4.44
CA ASP A 281 -10.00 -4.85 4.31
C ASP A 281 -10.32 -6.35 4.17
N ARG A 282 -11.20 -6.87 5.04
CA ARG A 282 -11.57 -8.29 5.06
C ARG A 282 -12.95 -8.51 5.67
N VAL A 283 -13.74 -9.41 5.07
CA VAL A 283 -14.99 -9.90 5.66
C VAL A 283 -14.81 -11.36 6.07
N VAL A 284 -15.07 -11.68 7.33
CA VAL A 284 -14.98 -13.05 7.85
C VAL A 284 -16.39 -13.60 8.07
N VAL A 285 -16.68 -14.76 7.49
CA VAL A 285 -18.00 -15.39 7.60
C VAL A 285 -17.86 -16.80 8.16
N GLN A 286 -18.72 -17.14 9.12
CA GLN A 286 -18.87 -18.48 9.67
C GLN A 286 -20.35 -18.88 9.62
N VAL A 287 -20.63 -20.03 9.01
CA VAL A 287 -21.97 -20.63 9.00
C VAL A 287 -22.12 -21.48 10.26
N PHE A 288 -23.14 -21.18 11.06
CA PHE A 288 -23.54 -22.02 12.18
C PHE A 288 -24.70 -22.92 11.74
N GLU A 289 -24.62 -24.22 12.00
CA GLU A 289 -25.81 -25.07 11.93
C GLU A 289 -26.80 -24.62 13.01
N LYS A 290 -28.09 -24.56 12.65
CA LYS A 290 -29.16 -24.05 13.53
C LYS A 290 -29.03 -24.67 14.92
N LEU A 291 -28.80 -23.85 15.94
CA LEU A 291 -29.21 -24.18 17.29
C LEU A 291 -30.72 -24.38 17.24
N ASN A 292 -31.19 -25.60 17.50
CA ASN A 292 -32.58 -25.87 17.81
C ASN A 292 -32.96 -24.97 18.97
N VAL A 293 -33.64 -23.86 18.69
CA VAL A 293 -34.31 -23.05 19.71
C VAL A 293 -35.65 -23.76 19.98
N PRO A 294 -35.83 -24.45 21.10
CA PRO A 294 -37.14 -24.95 21.49
C PRO A 294 -38.07 -23.74 21.68
N ARG A 295 -39.28 -23.85 21.13
CA ARG A 295 -40.36 -22.86 21.27
C ARG A 295 -40.73 -22.61 22.73
#